data_AF-A0A484NLQ6-F1
#
_entry.id   AF-A0A484NLQ6-F1
#
_cell.length_a   1.000
_cell.length_b   1.000
_cell.length_c   1.000
_cell.angle_alpha   90.00
_cell.angle_beta   90.00
_cell.angle_gamma   90.00
#
_symmetry.space_group_name_H-M   'P 1'
#
loop_
_entity.id
_entity.type
_entity.pdbx_description
1 polymer ?
#
loop_
_entity_poly.entity_id
_entity_poly.type
_entity_poly.pdbx_seq_one_letter_code
_entity_poly.pdbx_strand_id
1 'polypeptide(L)'
;MKMHGLEDGPYWMISHAYFLAISFIYMLCFVIFGSLIGLKFFTLNDYSIQLIFYLIYINLQIALAFLITAFFKNVKTAAVVGYVMVFGSGLLGGFLFQFFVQDTSFPRGWIIAMELYPGFSLYRGLYELSQYSFTGSYMGTVGMQWKNLNDRENGMIEVLIIMFVEWVLVLFFAYYTDQIISSGKTPLVFLRNFQNKYPSSFRRPSLQRQGSNVYIEMDKQDIVQERERVEHLLLESSTSHALICDNIKKTYPGRDGNPEKIAVKGLSLALPQGECFGMLGPNGAGKTSFINMMIGLVKPSSGTAYVQGMNIQTDMDRIYTSMGVCPQHDLLWETLTGREHLLFYGRLKNLKGANLKRAVEESLQSVNLYHGGVADKQAGKYSGGMKRRLSVAISLIGDPKVVYMDEPSTGLDPASRNSLWNVVKRAKQDRAIILTTHSMEEAEHLCDRLGIFVDGSLQCLGNPKELKARYGGSYVLTMTTSSDHDAEVESMVLNLSPNACKIYHISGTQKFELPKHEISIADVFQAVQNAKRRFSVHAWGLADTTLEDVFIKVARGAQSSISLS
;
A
#
# COMPACT_ATOMS: atom_id res chain seq x y z
N MET A 1 -6.23 -1.88 -6.38
CA MET A 1 -7.01 -2.93 -7.09
C MET A 1 -6.53 -4.33 -6.73
N LYS A 2 -5.24 -4.67 -6.86
CA LYS A 2 -4.68 -5.99 -6.49
C LYS A 2 -5.05 -6.43 -5.06
N MET A 3 -4.90 -5.55 -4.07
CA MET A 3 -5.32 -5.81 -2.66
C MET A 3 -6.80 -6.16 -2.47
N HIS A 4 -7.65 -5.75 -3.40
CA HIS A 4 -9.09 -5.99 -3.33
C HIS A 4 -9.50 -7.22 -4.16
N GLY A 5 -8.54 -8.01 -4.66
CA GLY A 5 -8.77 -9.28 -5.34
C GLY A 5 -8.73 -9.24 -6.86
N LEU A 6 -8.24 -8.15 -7.48
CA LEU A 6 -8.04 -8.13 -8.95
C LEU A 6 -6.77 -8.88 -9.32
N GLU A 7 -6.93 -9.99 -10.03
CA GLU A 7 -5.82 -10.76 -10.63
C GLU A 7 -5.12 -9.95 -11.74
N ASP A 8 -3.83 -10.24 -11.95
CA ASP A 8 -3.01 -9.52 -12.95
C ASP A 8 -3.51 -9.78 -14.39
N GLY A 9 -3.99 -10.99 -14.71
CA GLY A 9 -4.47 -11.34 -16.04
C GLY A 9 -5.66 -10.50 -16.53
N PRO A 10 -6.78 -10.47 -15.78
CA PRO A 10 -7.92 -9.60 -16.09
C PRO A 10 -7.55 -8.12 -16.17
N TYR A 11 -6.64 -7.64 -15.30
CA TYR A 11 -6.16 -6.26 -15.36
C TYR A 11 -5.49 -5.96 -16.71
N TRP A 12 -4.53 -6.79 -17.11
CA TRP A 12 -3.83 -6.66 -18.39
C TRP A 12 -4.78 -6.71 -19.58
N MET A 13 -5.74 -7.65 -19.58
CA MET A 13 -6.71 -7.79 -20.67
C MET A 13 -7.64 -6.57 -20.79
N ILE A 14 -8.17 -6.07 -19.66
CA ILE A 14 -9.06 -4.90 -19.66
C ILE A 14 -8.29 -3.65 -20.10
N SER A 15 -7.07 -3.45 -19.58
CA SER A 15 -6.23 -2.32 -19.96
C SER A 15 -5.86 -2.38 -21.44
N HIS A 16 -5.44 -3.54 -21.95
CA HIS A 16 -5.11 -3.72 -23.37
C HIS A 16 -6.33 -3.44 -24.26
N ALA A 17 -7.49 -4.01 -23.93
CA ALA A 17 -8.73 -3.81 -24.68
C ALA A 17 -9.19 -2.33 -24.68
N TYR A 18 -9.06 -1.64 -23.54
CA TYR A 18 -9.41 -0.23 -23.43
C TYR A 18 -8.52 0.65 -24.31
N PHE A 19 -7.20 0.46 -24.24
CA PHE A 19 -6.27 1.21 -25.10
C PHE A 19 -6.44 0.87 -26.57
N LEU A 20 -6.64 -0.42 -26.90
CA LEU A 20 -6.93 -0.86 -28.26
C LEU A 20 -8.19 -0.17 -28.81
N ALA A 21 -9.28 -0.11 -28.04
CA ALA A 21 -10.52 0.53 -28.48
C ALA A 21 -10.33 2.03 -28.76
N ILE A 22 -9.65 2.76 -27.86
CA ILE A 22 -9.38 4.19 -28.04
C ILE A 22 -8.47 4.44 -29.25
N SER A 23 -7.37 3.71 -29.34
CA SER A 23 -6.41 3.86 -30.44
C SER A 23 -7.03 3.45 -31.78
N PHE A 24 -7.90 2.45 -31.80
CA PHE A 24 -8.63 2.05 -33.01
C PHE A 24 -9.58 3.15 -33.48
N ILE A 25 -10.36 3.75 -32.57
CA ILE A 25 -11.24 4.89 -32.90
C ILE A 25 -10.41 6.06 -33.43
N TYR A 26 -9.29 6.38 -32.78
CA TYR A 26 -8.40 7.45 -33.22
C TYR A 26 -7.87 7.21 -34.65
N MET A 27 -7.37 6.00 -34.93
CA MET A 27 -6.85 5.66 -36.25
C MET A 27 -7.93 5.63 -37.34
N LEU A 28 -9.14 5.19 -37.00
CA LEU A 28 -10.28 5.25 -37.91
C LEU A 28 -10.63 6.70 -38.25
N CYS A 29 -10.70 7.59 -37.26
CA CYS A 29 -10.88 9.02 -37.47
C CYS A 29 -9.76 9.64 -38.32
N PHE A 30 -8.51 9.24 -38.08
CA PHE A 30 -7.34 9.72 -38.82
C PHE A 30 -7.40 9.35 -40.32
N VAL A 31 -7.70 8.09 -40.63
CA VAL A 31 -7.84 7.61 -42.02
C VAL A 31 -9.02 8.27 -42.73
N ILE A 32 -10.18 8.39 -42.06
CA ILE A 32 -11.35 9.08 -42.63
C ILE A 32 -11.02 10.54 -42.93
N PHE A 33 -10.41 11.25 -41.97
CA PHE A 33 -10.05 12.65 -42.14
C PHE A 33 -9.04 12.84 -43.30
N GLY A 34 -8.02 11.98 -43.38
CA GLY A 34 -7.06 12.00 -44.48
C GLY A 34 -7.70 11.74 -45.84
N SER A 35 -8.65 10.80 -45.90
CA SER A 35 -9.44 10.52 -47.11
C SER A 35 -10.34 11.68 -47.50
N LEU A 36 -10.99 12.36 -46.55
CA LEU A 36 -11.89 13.49 -46.81
C LEU A 36 -11.16 14.71 -47.37
N ILE A 37 -9.91 14.94 -46.94
CA ILE A 37 -9.04 16.00 -47.50
C ILE A 37 -8.58 15.65 -48.92
N GLY A 38 -8.74 14.39 -49.35
CA GLY A 38 -8.27 13.93 -50.65
C GLY A 38 -6.77 13.65 -50.69
N LEU A 39 -6.15 13.35 -49.55
CA LEU A 39 -4.75 12.94 -49.50
C LEU A 39 -4.60 11.59 -50.23
N LYS A 40 -3.87 11.63 -51.35
CA LYS A 40 -3.64 10.48 -52.24
C LYS A 40 -3.10 9.25 -51.51
N PHE A 41 -2.31 9.45 -50.45
CA PHE A 41 -1.81 8.41 -49.57
C PHE A 41 -2.92 7.50 -49.02
N PHE A 42 -4.06 8.08 -48.61
CA PHE A 42 -5.18 7.35 -48.03
C PHE A 42 -6.18 6.88 -49.08
N THR A 43 -6.38 7.65 -50.17
CA THR A 43 -7.43 7.37 -51.15
C THR A 43 -7.02 6.38 -52.25
N LEU A 44 -5.73 6.33 -52.62
CA LEU A 44 -5.24 5.44 -53.69
C LEU A 44 -4.90 4.04 -53.19
N ASN A 45 -4.44 3.91 -51.95
CA ASN A 45 -4.10 2.62 -51.35
C ASN A 45 -5.35 1.92 -50.83
N ASP A 46 -5.36 0.59 -50.89
CA ASP A 46 -6.52 -0.20 -50.46
C ASP A 46 -6.76 -0.07 -48.93
N TYR A 47 -7.98 0.32 -48.53
CA TYR A 47 -8.30 0.61 -47.12
C TYR A 47 -8.11 -0.61 -46.22
N SER A 48 -8.29 -1.82 -46.75
CA SER A 48 -8.11 -3.07 -45.99
C SER A 48 -6.64 -3.28 -45.56
N ILE A 49 -5.68 -2.92 -46.42
CA ILE A 49 -4.25 -3.03 -46.12
C ILE A 49 -3.86 -1.99 -45.07
N GLN A 50 -4.35 -0.75 -45.21
CA GLN A 50 -4.13 0.32 -44.23
C GLN A 50 -4.68 -0.09 -42.86
N LEU A 51 -5.89 -0.68 -42.82
CA LEU A 51 -6.52 -1.14 -41.59
C LEU A 51 -5.66 -2.20 -40.87
N ILE A 52 -5.18 -3.20 -41.59
CA ILE A 52 -4.35 -4.27 -41.01
C ILE A 52 -3.00 -3.73 -40.53
N PHE A 53 -2.37 -2.90 -41.35
CA PHE A 53 -1.10 -2.26 -40.99
C PHE A 53 -1.22 -1.45 -39.69
N TYR A 54 -2.21 -0.56 -39.60
CA TYR A 54 -2.43 0.23 -38.39
C TYR A 54 -2.89 -0.61 -37.20
N LEU A 55 -3.68 -1.66 -37.41
CA LEU A 55 -4.12 -2.53 -36.33
C LEU A 55 -2.94 -3.27 -35.66
N ILE A 56 -2.02 -3.81 -36.46
CA ILE A 56 -0.80 -4.46 -35.94
C ILE A 56 0.06 -3.42 -35.23
N TYR A 57 0.24 -2.23 -35.82
CA TYR A 57 1.03 -1.17 -35.20
C TYR A 57 0.47 -0.69 -33.86
N ILE A 58 -0.86 -0.50 -33.76
CA ILE A 58 -1.52 -0.11 -32.49
C ILE A 58 -1.21 -1.14 -31.40
N ASN A 59 -1.33 -2.42 -31.72
CA ASN A 59 -1.06 -3.49 -30.77
C ASN A 59 0.41 -3.53 -30.33
N LEU A 60 1.35 -3.36 -31.28
CA LEU A 60 2.77 -3.22 -30.99
C LEU A 60 3.06 -2.02 -30.08
N GLN A 61 2.44 -0.87 -30.37
CA GLN A 61 2.62 0.36 -29.61
C GLN A 61 2.09 0.25 -28.18
N ILE A 62 0.96 -0.43 -27.98
CA ILE A 62 0.42 -0.72 -26.63
C ILE A 62 1.38 -1.63 -25.87
N ALA A 63 1.90 -2.68 -26.51
CA ALA A 63 2.87 -3.58 -25.89
C ALA A 63 4.16 -2.85 -25.49
N LEU A 64 4.67 -1.97 -26.36
CA LEU A 64 5.84 -1.14 -26.08
C LEU A 64 5.59 -0.17 -24.93
N ALA A 65 4.41 0.45 -24.88
CA ALA A 65 4.03 1.34 -23.78
C ALA A 65 4.03 0.59 -22.43
N PHE A 66 3.44 -0.62 -22.37
CA PHE A 66 3.48 -1.44 -21.17
C PHE A 66 4.92 -1.78 -20.75
N LEU A 67 5.78 -2.17 -21.70
CA LEU A 67 7.18 -2.45 -21.43
C LEU A 67 7.90 -1.22 -20.84
N ILE A 68 7.75 -0.04 -21.44
CA ILE A 68 8.39 1.19 -20.96
C ILE A 68 7.90 1.54 -19.56
N THR A 69 6.59 1.45 -19.29
CA THR A 69 6.03 1.80 -17.98
C THR A 69 6.57 0.92 -16.86
N ALA A 70 6.95 -0.33 -17.13
CA ALA A 70 7.53 -1.22 -16.13
C ALA A 70 8.87 -0.69 -15.57
N PHE A 71 9.64 0.08 -16.35
CA PHE A 71 10.95 0.59 -15.90
C PHE A 71 10.87 1.88 -15.07
N PHE A 72 9.73 2.56 -15.04
CA PHE A 72 9.59 3.87 -14.40
C PHE A 72 8.63 3.84 -13.22
N LYS A 73 9.07 4.33 -12.06
CA LYS A 73 8.21 4.49 -10.87
C LYS A 73 7.29 5.70 -10.95
N ASN A 74 7.68 6.73 -11.72
CA ASN A 74 6.94 7.98 -11.84
C ASN A 74 6.25 8.05 -13.20
N VAL A 75 4.93 8.29 -13.17
CA VAL A 75 4.09 8.36 -14.39
C VAL A 75 4.55 9.48 -15.32
N LYS A 76 4.90 10.65 -14.76
CA LYS A 76 5.35 11.82 -15.55
C LYS A 76 6.64 11.54 -16.32
N THR A 77 7.62 10.88 -15.69
CA THR A 77 8.89 10.54 -16.36
C THR A 77 8.67 9.47 -17.42
N ALA A 78 7.83 8.47 -17.15
CA ALA A 78 7.49 7.43 -18.12
C ALA A 78 6.87 8.04 -19.38
N ALA A 79 5.94 8.99 -19.21
CA ALA A 79 5.28 9.68 -20.32
C ALA A 79 6.28 10.47 -21.17
N VAL A 80 7.14 11.29 -20.55
CA VAL A 80 8.15 12.09 -21.27
C VAL A 80 9.11 11.18 -22.06
N VAL A 81 9.62 10.12 -21.43
CA VAL A 81 10.52 9.17 -22.11
C VAL A 81 9.81 8.45 -23.25
N GLY A 82 8.57 8.00 -23.05
CA GLY A 82 7.77 7.37 -24.10
C GLY A 82 7.57 8.28 -25.31
N TYR A 83 7.23 9.56 -25.08
CA TYR A 83 7.10 10.52 -26.17
C TYR A 83 8.41 10.76 -26.91
N VAL A 84 9.53 10.91 -26.19
CA VAL A 84 10.86 11.09 -26.78
C VAL A 84 11.26 9.86 -27.60
N MET A 85 10.99 8.64 -27.12
CA MET A 85 11.29 7.41 -27.86
C MET A 85 10.49 7.32 -29.16
N VAL A 86 9.18 7.56 -29.12
CA VAL A 86 8.33 7.48 -30.31
C VAL A 86 8.69 8.58 -31.31
N PHE A 87 8.78 9.84 -30.86
CA PHE A 87 9.12 10.96 -31.73
C PHE A 87 10.53 10.84 -32.30
N GLY A 88 11.52 10.52 -31.45
CA GLY A 88 12.90 10.34 -31.86
C GLY A 88 13.05 9.19 -32.85
N SER A 89 12.34 8.07 -32.64
CA SER A 89 12.36 6.95 -33.58
C SER A 89 11.80 7.31 -34.96
N GLY A 90 10.74 8.11 -35.02
CA GLY A 90 10.19 8.59 -36.30
C GLY A 90 11.16 9.49 -37.06
N LEU A 91 11.85 10.40 -36.35
CA LEU A 91 12.88 11.26 -36.95
C LEU A 91 14.08 10.44 -37.46
N LEU A 92 14.56 9.49 -36.65
CA LEU A 92 15.64 8.59 -37.07
C LEU A 92 15.22 7.73 -38.27
N GLY A 93 13.95 7.33 -38.33
CA GLY A 93 13.37 6.64 -39.48
C GLY A 93 13.54 7.46 -40.77
N GLY A 94 13.12 8.72 -40.74
CA GLY A 94 13.23 9.63 -41.89
C GLY A 94 14.66 10.02 -42.25
N PHE A 95 15.51 10.34 -41.27
CA PHE A 95 16.84 10.90 -41.53
C PHE A 95 17.96 9.87 -41.66
N LEU A 96 17.83 8.67 -41.08
CA LEU A 96 18.88 7.65 -41.15
C LEU A 96 18.38 6.43 -41.91
N PHE A 97 17.25 5.87 -41.48
CA PHE A 97 16.79 4.58 -42.01
C PHE A 97 16.37 4.67 -43.48
N GLN A 98 15.81 5.81 -43.91
CA GLN A 98 15.51 6.08 -45.32
C GLN A 98 16.71 5.85 -46.25
N PHE A 99 17.91 6.32 -45.87
CA PHE A 99 19.11 6.18 -46.72
C PHE A 99 19.49 4.72 -46.93
N PHE A 100 19.39 3.89 -45.88
CA PHE A 100 19.69 2.46 -45.96
C PHE A 100 18.64 1.67 -46.74
N VAL A 101 17.37 2.07 -46.65
CA VAL A 101 16.27 1.45 -47.40
C VAL A 101 16.36 1.72 -48.90
N GLN A 102 16.83 2.91 -49.28
CA GLN A 102 16.98 3.30 -50.69
C GLN A 102 18.26 2.73 -51.34
N ASP A 103 19.27 2.38 -50.53
CA ASP A 103 20.53 1.84 -51.02
C ASP A 103 20.40 0.34 -51.35
N THR A 104 20.27 0.05 -52.64
CA THR A 104 20.19 -1.33 -53.18
C THR A 104 21.45 -2.18 -52.93
N SER A 105 22.58 -1.56 -52.58
CA SER A 105 23.84 -2.26 -52.28
C SER A 105 23.97 -2.69 -50.82
N PHE A 106 23.10 -2.19 -49.94
CA PHE A 106 23.17 -2.46 -48.51
C PHE A 106 22.60 -3.86 -48.17
N PRO A 107 23.26 -4.64 -47.28
CA PRO A 107 22.78 -5.99 -46.97
C PRO A 107 21.41 -6.00 -46.28
N ARG A 108 20.45 -6.73 -46.87
CA ARG A 108 19.07 -6.85 -46.35
C ARG A 108 19.00 -7.32 -44.88
N GLY A 109 19.94 -8.17 -44.44
CA GLY A 109 19.98 -8.65 -43.07
C GLY A 109 20.16 -7.54 -42.02
N TRP A 110 20.91 -6.48 -42.34
CA TRP A 110 21.09 -5.33 -41.44
C TRP A 110 19.85 -4.42 -41.42
N ILE A 111 19.12 -4.33 -42.54
CA ILE A 111 17.84 -3.61 -42.61
C ILE A 111 16.83 -4.29 -41.68
N ILE A 112 16.66 -5.61 -41.78
CA ILE A 112 15.77 -6.40 -40.92
C ILE A 112 16.17 -6.26 -39.43
N ALA A 113 17.47 -6.23 -39.13
CA ALA A 113 17.95 -6.06 -37.75
C ALA A 113 17.61 -4.68 -37.17
N MET A 114 17.66 -3.62 -37.99
CA MET A 114 17.20 -2.29 -37.59
C MET A 114 15.67 -2.27 -37.45
N GLU A 115 14.94 -2.91 -38.37
CA GLU A 115 13.48 -2.97 -38.35
C GLU A 115 12.93 -3.56 -37.05
N LEU A 116 13.67 -4.46 -36.38
CA LEU A 116 13.35 -5.02 -35.05
C LEU A 116 13.01 -3.96 -33.98
N TYR A 117 13.41 -2.71 -34.20
CA TYR A 117 12.97 -1.58 -33.40
C TYR A 117 11.65 -1.00 -33.93
N PRO A 118 10.56 -0.98 -33.13
CA PRO A 118 9.19 -0.64 -33.58
C PRO A 118 9.01 0.68 -34.36
N GLY A 119 9.88 1.66 -34.12
CA GLY A 119 9.83 2.92 -34.85
C GLY A 119 10.35 2.82 -36.29
N PHE A 120 11.31 1.94 -36.56
CA PHE A 120 11.83 1.70 -37.90
C PHE A 120 10.90 0.80 -38.72
N SER A 121 10.27 -0.21 -38.11
CA SER A 121 9.24 -1.01 -38.78
C SER A 121 8.01 -0.17 -39.18
N LEU A 122 7.57 0.76 -38.32
CA LEU A 122 6.54 1.75 -38.69
C LEU A 122 6.96 2.59 -39.90
N TYR A 123 8.18 3.15 -39.86
CA TYR A 123 8.67 4.00 -40.95
C TYR A 123 8.72 3.23 -42.27
N ARG A 124 9.24 1.99 -42.27
CA ARG A 124 9.31 1.14 -43.47
C ARG A 124 7.93 0.93 -44.09
N GLY A 125 6.93 0.60 -43.28
CA GLY A 125 5.57 0.38 -43.78
C GLY A 125 4.91 1.64 -44.33
N LEU A 126 5.12 2.79 -43.68
CA LEU A 126 4.66 4.08 -44.20
C LEU A 126 5.38 4.46 -45.51
N TYR A 127 6.67 4.18 -45.61
CA TYR A 127 7.47 4.43 -46.80
C TYR A 127 6.93 3.64 -47.99
N GLU A 128 6.69 2.35 -47.85
CA GLU A 128 6.14 1.49 -48.91
C GLU A 128 4.74 1.94 -49.36
N LEU A 129 3.83 2.22 -48.40
CA LEU A 129 2.51 2.78 -48.72
C LEU A 129 2.62 4.11 -49.47
N SER A 130 3.59 4.95 -49.09
CA SER A 130 3.83 6.24 -49.74
C SER A 130 4.38 6.08 -51.16
N GLN A 131 5.33 5.17 -51.39
CA GLN A 131 5.90 4.94 -52.71
C GLN A 131 4.86 4.43 -53.70
N TYR A 132 4.02 3.46 -53.29
CA TYR A 132 2.95 2.94 -54.14
C TYR A 132 1.86 4.00 -54.42
N SER A 133 1.52 4.83 -53.44
CA SER A 133 0.60 5.96 -53.67
C SER A 133 1.19 6.99 -54.63
N PHE A 134 2.48 7.29 -54.53
CA PHE A 134 3.13 8.29 -55.37
C PHE A 134 3.24 7.81 -56.81
N THR A 135 3.72 6.58 -57.00
CA THR A 135 3.83 5.93 -58.32
C THR A 135 2.45 5.75 -58.96
N GLY A 136 1.44 5.31 -58.21
CA GLY A 136 0.06 5.21 -58.68
C GLY A 136 -0.49 6.55 -59.14
N SER A 137 -0.26 7.62 -58.37
CA SER A 137 -0.67 8.97 -58.77
C SER A 137 0.05 9.48 -60.02
N TYR A 138 1.32 9.13 -60.23
CA TYR A 138 2.07 9.58 -61.40
C TYR A 138 1.66 8.82 -62.66
N MET A 139 1.40 7.52 -62.53
CA MET A 139 0.98 6.64 -63.64
C MET A 139 -0.53 6.64 -63.89
N GLY A 140 -1.33 7.35 -63.08
CA GLY A 140 -2.80 7.35 -63.18
C GLY A 140 -3.45 6.01 -62.82
N THR A 141 -2.77 5.20 -62.00
CA THR A 141 -3.21 3.87 -61.57
C THR A 141 -3.59 3.86 -60.10
N VAL A 142 -4.24 2.77 -59.66
CA VAL A 142 -4.54 2.51 -58.24
C VAL A 142 -3.25 2.29 -57.46
N GLY A 143 -3.27 2.64 -56.17
CA GLY A 143 -2.14 2.42 -55.26
C GLY A 143 -1.96 0.95 -54.89
N MET A 144 -1.42 0.70 -53.70
CA MET A 144 -1.14 -0.65 -53.22
C MET A 144 -2.42 -1.48 -53.09
N GLN A 145 -2.44 -2.65 -53.73
CA GLN A 145 -3.51 -3.65 -53.67
C GLN A 145 -2.97 -4.99 -53.14
N TRP A 146 -3.87 -5.86 -52.68
CA TRP A 146 -3.52 -7.18 -52.13
C TRP A 146 -2.66 -8.04 -53.05
N LYS A 147 -2.91 -7.95 -54.36
CA LYS A 147 -2.15 -8.67 -55.39
C LYS A 147 -0.69 -8.21 -55.50
N ASN A 148 -0.41 -6.93 -55.20
CA ASN A 148 0.93 -6.34 -55.29
C ASN A 148 1.77 -6.64 -54.04
N LEU A 149 1.18 -7.20 -52.98
CA LEU A 149 1.89 -7.52 -51.74
C LEU A 149 2.97 -8.59 -51.93
N ASN A 150 2.81 -9.46 -52.94
CA ASN A 150 3.74 -10.54 -53.23
C ASN A 150 4.81 -10.16 -54.28
N ASP A 151 4.85 -8.90 -54.70
CA ASP A 151 5.84 -8.42 -55.65
C ASP A 151 7.22 -8.39 -54.98
N ARG A 152 8.27 -8.84 -55.69
CA ARG A 152 9.65 -8.91 -55.15
C ARG A 152 10.27 -7.56 -54.79
N GLU A 153 9.68 -6.47 -55.27
CA GLU A 153 10.06 -5.10 -54.98
C GLU A 153 9.23 -4.50 -53.83
N ASN A 154 8.20 -5.22 -53.33
CA ASN A 154 7.35 -4.78 -52.24
C ASN A 154 7.80 -5.37 -50.89
N GLY A 155 8.25 -4.50 -49.97
CA GLY A 155 8.63 -4.90 -48.62
C GLY A 155 7.47 -5.08 -47.64
N MET A 156 6.21 -4.82 -48.02
CA MET A 156 5.10 -4.73 -47.05
C MET A 156 4.78 -6.03 -46.34
N ILE A 157 4.82 -7.18 -47.02
CA ILE A 157 4.59 -8.47 -46.34
C ILE A 157 5.68 -8.71 -45.28
N GLU A 158 6.94 -8.43 -45.63
CA GLU A 158 8.07 -8.60 -44.70
C GLU A 158 7.88 -7.71 -43.47
N VAL A 159 7.53 -6.44 -43.67
CA VAL A 159 7.26 -5.49 -42.58
C VAL A 159 6.09 -5.94 -41.70
N LEU A 160 4.98 -6.39 -42.29
CA LEU A 160 3.82 -6.85 -41.52
C LEU A 160 4.15 -8.09 -40.68
N ILE A 161 4.96 -9.02 -41.20
CA ILE A 161 5.43 -10.19 -40.46
C ILE A 161 6.34 -9.76 -39.31
N ILE A 162 7.30 -8.88 -39.58
CA ILE A 162 8.24 -8.36 -38.58
C ILE A 162 7.47 -7.66 -37.44
N MET A 163 6.55 -6.76 -37.78
CA MET A 163 5.73 -6.04 -36.78
C MET A 163 4.85 -6.99 -35.96
N PHE A 164 4.31 -8.05 -36.56
CA PHE A 164 3.54 -9.05 -35.82
C PHE A 164 4.41 -9.86 -34.86
N VAL A 165 5.61 -10.26 -35.29
CA VAL A 165 6.59 -10.96 -34.44
C VAL A 165 7.05 -10.05 -33.31
N GLU A 166 7.39 -8.80 -33.60
CA GLU A 166 7.72 -7.77 -32.60
C GLU A 166 6.62 -7.61 -31.58
N TRP A 167 5.37 -7.52 -32.01
CA TRP A 167 4.24 -7.36 -31.11
C TRP A 167 4.17 -8.51 -30.11
N VAL A 168 4.23 -9.75 -30.57
CA VAL A 168 4.18 -10.93 -29.70
C VAL A 168 5.37 -10.97 -28.73
N LEU A 169 6.58 -10.68 -29.22
CA LEU A 169 7.79 -10.67 -28.40
C LEU A 169 7.76 -9.57 -27.34
N VAL A 170 7.47 -8.33 -27.73
CA VAL A 170 7.42 -7.17 -26.83
C VAL A 170 6.32 -7.37 -25.79
N LEU A 171 5.15 -7.90 -26.17
CA LEU A 171 4.07 -8.18 -25.23
C LEU A 171 4.48 -9.24 -24.19
N PHE A 172 5.15 -10.31 -24.62
CA PHE A 172 5.68 -11.34 -23.73
C PHE A 172 6.72 -10.75 -22.76
N PHE A 173 7.67 -9.96 -23.27
CA PHE A 173 8.67 -9.28 -22.43
C PHE A 173 8.02 -8.29 -21.46
N ALA A 174 7.02 -7.52 -21.91
CA ALA A 174 6.29 -6.59 -21.05
C ALA A 174 5.64 -7.32 -19.87
N TYR A 175 4.91 -8.40 -20.15
CA TYR A 175 4.29 -9.23 -19.11
C TYR A 175 5.32 -9.85 -18.16
N TYR A 176 6.42 -10.38 -18.70
CA TYR A 176 7.50 -10.97 -17.91
C TYR A 176 8.18 -9.96 -16.97
N THR A 177 8.48 -8.76 -17.47
CA THR A 177 9.12 -7.70 -16.67
C THR A 177 8.20 -7.21 -15.55
N ASP A 178 6.90 -7.05 -15.81
CA ASP A 178 5.91 -6.65 -14.81
C ASP A 178 5.80 -7.69 -13.68
N GLN A 179 5.76 -8.98 -14.02
CA GLN A 179 5.72 -10.07 -13.02
C GLN A 179 6.97 -10.12 -12.13
N ILE A 180 8.15 -9.89 -12.70
CA ILE A 180 9.42 -9.85 -11.95
C ILE A 180 9.43 -8.68 -10.96
N ILE A 181 9.02 -7.51 -11.43
CA ILE A 181 8.99 -6.28 -10.63
C ILE A 181 7.95 -6.40 -9.52
N SER A 182 6.76 -6.96 -9.81
CA SER A 182 5.72 -7.27 -8.82
C SER A 182 6.21 -8.27 -7.76
N SER A 183 7.05 -9.23 -8.17
CA SER A 183 7.67 -10.20 -7.28
C SER A 183 8.79 -9.64 -6.40
N GLY A 184 9.17 -8.36 -6.58
CA GLY A 184 10.21 -7.68 -5.81
C GLY A 184 11.65 -8.04 -6.22
N LYS A 185 11.84 -8.73 -7.36
CA LYS A 185 13.16 -9.01 -7.93
C LYS A 185 13.44 -7.96 -9.00
N THR A 186 14.63 -7.37 -9.03
CA THR A 186 14.99 -6.42 -10.09
C THR A 186 15.29 -7.17 -11.40
N PRO A 187 14.82 -6.70 -12.57
CA PRO A 187 15.07 -7.36 -13.86
C PRO A 187 16.57 -7.52 -14.21
N LEU A 188 17.40 -6.61 -13.69
CA LEU A 188 18.84 -6.55 -13.93
C LEU A 188 19.67 -7.63 -13.19
N VAL A 189 19.06 -8.49 -12.38
CA VAL A 189 19.79 -9.58 -11.69
C VAL A 189 20.25 -10.67 -12.68
N PHE A 190 19.58 -10.84 -13.82
CA PHE A 190 19.98 -11.83 -14.82
C PHE A 190 21.33 -11.51 -15.47
N LEU A 191 21.64 -10.24 -15.73
CA LEU A 191 22.95 -9.81 -16.24
C LEU A 191 24.05 -9.82 -15.18
N ARG A 192 23.70 -9.72 -13.89
CA ARG A 192 24.68 -9.78 -12.79
C ARG A 192 25.09 -11.21 -12.42
N ASN A 193 24.31 -12.22 -12.82
CA ASN A 193 24.59 -13.63 -12.53
C ASN A 193 25.73 -14.24 -13.37
N PHE A 194 26.34 -13.49 -14.30
CA PHE A 194 27.54 -13.93 -15.03
C PHE A 194 28.86 -13.42 -14.43
N GLN A 195 28.83 -12.55 -13.42
CA GLN A 195 30.02 -12.04 -12.74
C GLN A 195 29.89 -12.20 -11.23
N ASN A 196 30.15 -13.42 -10.76
CA ASN A 196 30.84 -13.77 -9.50
C ASN A 196 30.50 -15.22 -9.11
N LYS A 197 31.18 -16.18 -9.74
CA LYS A 197 31.38 -17.52 -9.15
C LYS A 197 32.60 -17.44 -8.25
N TYR A 198 32.39 -17.29 -6.94
CA TYR A 198 33.34 -17.75 -5.94
C TYR A 198 32.81 -19.07 -5.35
N PRO A 199 33.66 -20.09 -5.12
CA PRO A 199 33.19 -21.38 -4.66
C PRO A 199 32.75 -21.31 -3.20
N SER A 200 31.56 -21.84 -2.92
CA SER A 200 31.07 -22.14 -1.57
C SER A 200 31.98 -23.19 -0.92
N SER A 201 32.83 -22.75 0.01
CA SER A 201 33.59 -23.64 0.88
C SER A 201 32.89 -23.78 2.24
N PHE A 202 32.69 -25.05 2.60
CA PHE A 202 32.52 -25.59 3.94
C PHE A 202 31.43 -25.03 4.87
N ARG A 203 30.29 -25.75 4.89
CA ARG A 203 29.48 -25.94 6.09
C ARG A 203 30.36 -26.53 7.20
N ARG A 204 30.49 -25.82 8.32
CA ARG A 204 30.75 -26.40 9.63
C ARG A 204 29.53 -26.13 10.52
N PRO A 205 29.08 -27.12 11.32
CA PRO A 205 28.04 -26.89 12.31
C PRO A 205 28.66 -26.07 13.45
N SER A 206 28.35 -24.78 13.54
CA SER A 206 28.74 -23.98 14.69
C SER A 206 27.76 -24.27 15.83
N LEU A 207 28.25 -25.05 16.79
CA LEU A 207 27.71 -25.16 18.14
C LEU A 207 27.28 -23.78 18.64
N GLN A 208 26.01 -23.73 19.02
CA GLN A 208 25.34 -22.62 19.66
C GLN A 208 26.06 -22.34 20.99
N ARG A 209 26.97 -21.36 20.96
CA ARG A 209 27.53 -20.79 22.18
C ARG A 209 26.45 -19.89 22.75
N GLN A 210 25.72 -20.41 23.75
CA GLN A 210 24.92 -19.60 24.66
C GLN A 210 25.87 -18.58 25.31
N GLY A 211 25.94 -17.38 24.73
CA GLY A 211 26.40 -16.19 25.40
C GLY A 211 25.24 -15.69 26.24
N SER A 212 25.19 -16.16 27.48
CA SER A 212 24.33 -15.61 28.52
C SER A 212 24.77 -14.17 28.82
N ASN A 213 24.26 -13.24 28.03
CA ASN A 213 24.14 -11.85 28.45
C ASN A 213 22.83 -11.74 29.22
N VAL A 214 22.93 -12.05 30.51
CA VAL A 214 21.89 -11.76 31.51
C VAL A 214 21.82 -10.24 31.64
N TYR A 215 21.01 -9.61 30.77
CA TYR A 215 20.48 -8.29 31.03
C TYR A 215 19.15 -8.49 31.74
N ILE A 216 19.00 -7.83 32.88
CA ILE A 216 17.81 -7.88 33.74
C ILE A 216 16.66 -7.22 32.97
N GLU A 217 15.95 -8.00 32.15
CA GLU A 217 14.67 -7.60 31.54
C GLU A 217 13.62 -7.56 32.65
N MET A 218 13.04 -6.38 32.90
CA MET A 218 11.73 -6.34 33.54
C MET A 218 10.76 -7.13 32.64
N ASP A 219 10.30 -8.27 33.16
CA ASP A 219 9.54 -9.32 32.47
C ASP A 219 8.48 -8.79 31.48
N LYS A 220 8.73 -9.00 30.18
CA LYS A 220 7.72 -8.95 29.10
C LYS A 220 6.93 -10.26 29.05
N GLN A 221 6.40 -10.67 30.18
CA GLN A 221 5.77 -11.98 30.36
C GLN A 221 4.58 -12.18 29.41
N ASP A 222 3.87 -11.10 29.08
CA ASP A 222 2.76 -11.06 28.12
C ASP A 222 3.18 -11.37 26.68
N ILE A 223 4.33 -10.86 26.24
CA ILE A 223 4.86 -11.10 24.90
C ILE A 223 5.40 -12.54 24.79
N VAL A 224 6.04 -13.04 25.85
CA VAL A 224 6.50 -14.43 25.91
C VAL A 224 5.30 -15.38 25.88
N GLN A 225 4.28 -15.14 26.70
CA GLN A 225 3.04 -15.91 26.70
C GLN A 225 2.33 -15.90 25.33
N GLU A 226 2.26 -14.74 24.68
CA GLU A 226 1.65 -14.66 23.34
C GLU A 226 2.48 -15.41 22.30
N ARG A 227 3.82 -15.39 22.43
CA ARG A 227 4.69 -16.15 21.54
C ARG A 227 4.53 -17.66 21.72
N GLU A 228 4.49 -18.14 22.97
CA GLU A 228 4.19 -19.54 23.29
C GLU A 228 2.81 -19.95 22.76
N ARG A 229 1.82 -19.06 22.90
CA ARG A 229 0.49 -19.27 22.34
C ARG A 229 0.52 -19.41 20.82
N VAL A 230 1.25 -18.55 20.11
CA VAL A 230 1.43 -18.65 18.66
C VAL A 230 2.10 -19.97 18.30
N GLU A 231 3.16 -20.36 19.00
CA GLU A 231 3.86 -21.63 18.76
C GLU A 231 2.92 -22.84 18.95
N HIS A 232 2.06 -22.83 19.96
CA HIS A 232 1.05 -23.88 20.17
C HIS A 232 0.00 -23.91 19.05
N LEU A 233 -0.50 -22.73 18.65
CA LEU A 233 -1.50 -22.61 17.58
C LEU A 233 -0.97 -23.00 16.20
N LEU A 234 0.35 -22.93 15.97
CA LEU A 234 0.95 -23.44 14.74
C LEU A 234 1.01 -24.98 14.71
N LEU A 235 1.05 -25.62 15.88
CA LEU A 235 1.03 -27.09 16.02
C LEU A 235 -0.40 -27.63 15.93
N GLU A 236 -1.38 -26.90 16.45
CA GLU A 236 -2.79 -27.24 16.33
C GLU A 236 -3.32 -26.81 14.96
N SER A 237 -3.84 -27.74 14.15
CA SER A 237 -4.47 -27.42 12.85
C SER A 237 -5.83 -26.70 12.97
N SER A 238 -6.04 -25.92 14.03
CA SER A 238 -7.32 -25.28 14.32
C SER A 238 -7.47 -23.95 13.56
N THR A 239 -8.60 -23.78 12.90
CA THR A 239 -8.95 -22.57 12.12
C THR A 239 -9.63 -21.49 12.98
N SER A 240 -9.53 -21.55 14.31
CA SER A 240 -10.23 -20.62 15.20
C SER A 240 -9.69 -19.19 15.11
N HIS A 241 -8.45 -19.02 14.65
CA HIS A 241 -7.79 -17.73 14.57
C HIS A 241 -7.83 -17.18 13.15
N ALA A 242 -8.30 -15.94 13.03
CA ALA A 242 -8.40 -15.28 11.75
C ALA A 242 -7.02 -14.84 11.24
N LEU A 243 -6.10 -14.52 12.16
CA LEU A 243 -4.72 -14.18 11.87
C LEU A 243 -3.75 -14.78 12.90
N ILE A 244 -2.65 -15.35 12.40
CA ILE A 244 -1.51 -15.80 13.20
C ILE A 244 -0.24 -15.22 12.57
N CYS A 245 0.52 -14.45 13.33
CA CYS A 245 1.82 -13.94 12.95
C CYS A 245 2.89 -14.69 13.73
N ASP A 246 3.88 -15.24 13.02
CA ASP A 246 5.01 -15.97 13.60
C ASP A 246 6.32 -15.25 13.31
N ASN A 247 6.85 -14.57 14.33
CA ASN A 247 8.16 -13.94 14.34
C ASN A 247 8.45 -13.11 13.08
N ILE A 248 7.47 -12.35 12.61
CA ILE A 248 7.56 -11.58 11.37
C ILE A 248 8.59 -10.47 11.53
N LYS A 249 9.54 -10.38 10.60
CA LYS A 249 10.61 -9.39 10.58
C LYS A 249 10.65 -8.60 9.29
N LYS A 250 11.00 -7.33 9.38
CA LYS A 250 11.29 -6.48 8.22
C LYS A 250 12.55 -5.67 8.40
N THR A 251 13.47 -5.86 7.46
CA THR A 251 14.64 -5.00 7.26
C THR A 251 14.55 -4.35 5.89
N TYR A 252 14.65 -3.03 5.86
CA TYR A 252 14.80 -2.28 4.62
C TYR A 252 16.29 -2.06 4.35
N PRO A 253 16.76 -2.33 3.11
CA PRO A 253 18.15 -2.10 2.76
C PRO A 253 18.47 -0.61 2.81
N GLY A 254 19.69 -0.29 3.23
CA GLY A 254 20.23 1.06 3.20
C GLY A 254 20.16 1.65 1.79
N ARG A 255 19.78 2.93 1.69
CA ARG A 255 19.85 3.73 0.45
C ARG A 255 20.57 5.03 0.74
N ASP A 256 21.28 5.53 -0.27
CA ASP A 256 21.92 6.85 -0.25
C ASP A 256 22.91 7.03 0.92
N GLY A 257 23.69 5.98 1.20
CA GLY A 257 24.69 5.98 2.29
C GLY A 257 24.13 5.71 3.69
N ASN A 258 22.81 5.56 3.85
CA ASN A 258 22.21 5.21 5.14
C ASN A 258 22.39 3.71 5.47
N PRO A 259 22.53 3.35 6.76
CA PRO A 259 22.55 1.96 7.18
C PRO A 259 21.21 1.26 6.92
N GLU A 260 21.22 -0.07 6.97
CA GLU A 260 19.98 -0.86 6.95
C GLU A 260 19.08 -0.50 8.13
N LYS A 261 17.77 -0.44 7.89
CA LYS A 261 16.78 -0.10 8.91
C LYS A 261 15.88 -1.30 9.20
N ILE A 262 15.98 -1.84 10.41
CA ILE A 262 15.07 -2.87 10.89
C ILE A 262 13.78 -2.20 11.35
N ALA A 263 12.72 -2.31 10.54
CA ALA A 263 11.43 -1.71 10.83
C ALA A 263 10.55 -2.58 11.73
N VAL A 264 10.73 -3.90 11.69
CA VAL A 264 10.02 -4.86 12.55
C VAL A 264 11.01 -5.95 12.99
N LYS A 265 11.21 -6.11 14.30
CA LYS A 265 12.26 -6.91 14.95
C LYS A 265 11.79 -8.33 15.37
N GLY A 266 10.65 -8.80 14.88
CA GLY A 266 10.11 -10.13 15.19
C GLY A 266 8.84 -10.00 16.00
N LEU A 267 7.70 -9.98 15.32
CA LEU A 267 6.38 -9.89 15.95
C LEU A 267 5.67 -11.25 15.86
N SER A 268 5.27 -11.77 17.02
CA SER A 268 4.35 -12.90 17.13
C SER A 268 3.04 -12.41 17.73
N LEU A 269 1.91 -12.74 17.08
CA LEU A 269 0.58 -12.29 17.49
C LEU A 269 -0.48 -13.27 16.99
N ALA A 270 -1.43 -13.66 17.83
CA ALA A 270 -2.60 -14.43 17.43
C ALA A 270 -3.87 -13.60 17.64
N LEU A 271 -4.67 -13.47 16.57
CA LEU A 271 -5.92 -12.70 16.58
C LEU A 271 -7.11 -13.61 16.23
N PRO A 272 -8.01 -13.89 17.19
CA PRO A 272 -9.25 -14.61 16.92
C PRO A 272 -10.25 -13.77 16.14
N GLN A 273 -11.26 -14.43 15.57
CA GLN A 273 -12.41 -13.75 14.98
C GLN A 273 -13.21 -13.02 16.06
N GLY A 274 -13.72 -11.82 15.77
CA GLY A 274 -14.49 -11.03 16.73
C GLY A 274 -13.66 -10.06 17.58
N GLU A 275 -12.33 -10.05 17.42
CA GLU A 275 -11.42 -9.23 18.20
C GLU A 275 -10.89 -8.04 17.39
N CYS A 276 -10.86 -6.85 18.00
CA CYS A 276 -10.16 -5.68 17.48
C CYS A 276 -8.85 -5.47 18.25
N PHE A 277 -7.74 -5.57 17.53
CA PHE A 277 -6.40 -5.36 18.05
C PHE A 277 -5.88 -3.98 17.64
N GLY A 278 -5.54 -3.16 18.64
CA GLY A 278 -4.98 -1.83 18.46
C GLY A 278 -3.46 -1.81 18.60
N MET A 279 -2.76 -1.42 17.55
CA MET A 279 -1.33 -1.14 17.58
C MET A 279 -1.08 0.34 17.85
N LEU A 280 -0.65 0.62 19.08
CA LEU A 280 -0.26 1.95 19.55
C LEU A 280 1.24 2.12 19.40
N GLY A 281 1.72 3.30 19.00
CA GLY A 281 3.16 3.52 18.83
C GLY A 281 3.43 4.93 18.34
N PRO A 282 4.64 5.49 18.58
CA PRO A 282 5.02 6.74 17.94
C PRO A 282 5.18 6.57 16.43
N ASN A 283 5.31 7.70 15.72
CA ASN A 283 5.65 7.69 14.29
C ASN A 283 7.02 7.05 14.09
N GLY A 284 7.14 6.21 13.06
CA GLY A 284 8.38 5.48 12.81
C GLY A 284 8.59 4.20 13.63
N ALA A 285 7.65 3.84 14.51
CA ALA A 285 7.74 2.60 15.30
C ALA A 285 7.68 1.30 14.48
N GLY A 286 7.22 1.34 13.22
CA GLY A 286 7.10 0.17 12.35
C GLY A 286 5.67 -0.33 12.08
N LYS A 287 4.65 0.33 12.63
CA LYS A 287 3.21 0.01 12.48
C LYS A 287 2.76 -0.17 11.02
N THR A 288 2.95 0.86 10.20
CA THR A 288 2.62 0.81 8.75
C THR A 288 3.47 -0.22 8.01
N SER A 289 4.73 -0.45 8.43
CA SER A 289 5.55 -1.51 7.83
C SER A 289 5.01 -2.90 8.13
N PHE A 290 4.46 -3.12 9.33
CA PHE A 290 3.75 -4.35 9.66
C PHE A 290 2.50 -4.52 8.80
N ILE A 291 1.60 -3.52 8.73
CA ILE A 291 0.41 -3.59 7.86
C ILE A 291 0.82 -3.88 6.40
N ASN A 292 1.84 -3.19 5.88
CA ASN A 292 2.33 -3.39 4.51
C ASN A 292 2.82 -4.82 4.24
N MET A 293 3.36 -5.51 5.25
CA MET A 293 3.68 -6.94 5.13
C MET A 293 2.43 -7.79 5.10
N MET A 294 1.48 -7.52 5.99
CA MET A 294 0.25 -8.30 6.11
C MET A 294 -0.65 -8.19 4.87
N ILE A 295 -0.66 -7.05 4.20
CA ILE A 295 -1.40 -6.83 2.94
C ILE A 295 -0.58 -7.20 1.70
N GLY A 296 0.64 -7.73 1.86
CA GLY A 296 1.50 -8.18 0.75
C GLY A 296 2.11 -7.08 -0.12
N LEU A 297 2.07 -5.81 0.28
CA LEU A 297 2.82 -4.74 -0.41
C LEU A 297 4.33 -4.95 -0.31
N VAL A 298 4.77 -5.48 0.83
CA VAL A 298 6.18 -5.66 1.16
C VAL A 298 6.37 -7.08 1.68
N LYS A 299 7.26 -7.86 1.06
CA LYS A 299 7.56 -9.21 1.57
C LYS A 299 8.27 -9.12 2.93
N PRO A 300 7.91 -9.98 3.91
CA PRO A 300 8.69 -10.15 5.13
C PRO A 300 10.14 -10.51 4.81
N SER A 301 11.09 -10.02 5.62
CA SER A 301 12.50 -10.40 5.52
C SER A 301 12.77 -11.76 6.19
N SER A 302 11.99 -12.10 7.21
CA SER A 302 12.00 -13.38 7.94
C SER A 302 10.66 -13.54 8.68
N GLY A 303 10.36 -14.75 9.14
CA GLY A 303 9.07 -15.10 9.74
C GLY A 303 7.96 -15.28 8.70
N THR A 304 6.78 -15.64 9.18
CA THR A 304 5.61 -15.91 8.33
C THR A 304 4.31 -15.51 9.02
N ALA A 305 3.22 -15.48 8.26
CA ALA A 305 1.90 -15.21 8.80
C ALA A 305 0.85 -16.06 8.07
N TYR A 306 -0.22 -16.38 8.80
CA TYR A 306 -1.34 -17.16 8.31
C TYR A 306 -2.63 -16.37 8.50
N VAL A 307 -3.37 -16.15 7.41
CA VAL A 307 -4.70 -15.53 7.42
C VAL A 307 -5.71 -16.64 7.08
N GLN A 308 -6.60 -16.98 8.01
CA GLN A 308 -7.54 -18.10 7.82
C GLN A 308 -6.82 -19.41 7.40
N GLY A 309 -5.65 -19.68 8.01
CA GLY A 309 -4.80 -20.84 7.68
C GLY A 309 -3.99 -20.72 6.37
N MET A 310 -4.17 -19.67 5.58
CA MET A 310 -3.44 -19.45 4.33
C MET A 310 -2.18 -18.63 4.57
N ASN A 311 -1.05 -19.02 3.98
CA ASN A 311 0.23 -18.36 4.22
C ASN A 311 0.40 -17.10 3.35
N ILE A 312 0.80 -15.97 3.97
CA ILE A 312 0.95 -14.67 3.29
C ILE A 312 2.10 -14.62 2.27
N GLN A 313 2.95 -15.65 2.18
CA GLN A 313 4.03 -15.70 1.19
C GLN A 313 3.63 -16.51 -0.06
N THR A 314 2.71 -17.47 0.08
CA THR A 314 2.33 -18.40 -0.98
C THR A 314 0.91 -18.16 -1.51
N ASP A 315 -0.04 -17.77 -0.65
CA ASP A 315 -1.48 -17.80 -0.94
C ASP A 315 -2.13 -16.40 -0.97
N MET A 316 -1.34 -15.35 -1.21
CA MET A 316 -1.83 -13.96 -1.14
C MET A 316 -3.02 -13.67 -2.04
N ASP A 317 -3.08 -14.24 -3.25
CA ASP A 317 -4.19 -14.00 -4.18
C ASP A 317 -5.53 -14.48 -3.60
N ARG A 318 -5.51 -15.61 -2.87
CA ARG A 318 -6.69 -16.12 -2.15
C ARG A 318 -7.00 -15.26 -0.93
N ILE A 319 -5.98 -14.86 -0.17
CA ILE A 319 -6.12 -14.00 1.01
C ILE A 319 -6.75 -12.64 0.62
N TYR A 320 -6.41 -12.09 -0.55
CA TYR A 320 -6.98 -10.83 -1.05
C TYR A 320 -8.48 -10.89 -1.25
N THR A 321 -9.09 -12.06 -1.46
CA THR A 321 -10.55 -12.17 -1.56
C THR A 321 -11.21 -11.97 -0.19
N SER A 322 -10.61 -12.48 0.89
CA SER A 322 -11.13 -12.46 2.26
C SER A 322 -10.57 -11.34 3.16
N MET A 323 -9.76 -10.42 2.63
CA MET A 323 -9.11 -9.34 3.38
C MET A 323 -9.71 -7.96 3.07
N GLY A 324 -9.91 -7.13 4.09
CA GLY A 324 -10.26 -5.71 3.97
C GLY A 324 -9.07 -4.82 4.29
N VAL A 325 -8.87 -3.73 3.54
CA VAL A 325 -7.79 -2.76 3.79
C VAL A 325 -8.33 -1.34 3.72
N CYS A 326 -8.11 -0.56 4.78
CA CYS A 326 -8.33 0.88 4.82
C CYS A 326 -6.96 1.56 4.98
N PRO A 327 -6.36 2.10 3.90
CA PRO A 327 -5.06 2.75 3.94
C PRO A 327 -5.11 4.10 4.67
N GLN A 328 -3.96 4.67 5.04
CA GLN A 328 -3.89 6.00 5.68
C GLN A 328 -4.44 7.12 4.78
N HIS A 329 -4.14 7.07 3.48
CA HIS A 329 -4.67 8.01 2.48
C HIS A 329 -5.82 7.38 1.69
N ASP A 330 -6.92 8.12 1.53
CA ASP A 330 -8.10 7.63 0.82
C ASP A 330 -7.82 7.45 -0.69
N LEU A 331 -7.94 6.21 -1.17
CA LEU A 331 -7.75 5.84 -2.58
C LEU A 331 -9.07 5.90 -3.35
N LEU A 332 -9.63 7.10 -3.48
CA LEU A 332 -10.92 7.35 -4.13
C LEU A 332 -10.75 8.04 -5.49
N TRP A 333 -11.57 7.65 -6.46
CA TRP A 333 -11.69 8.34 -7.74
C TRP A 333 -12.63 9.53 -7.60
N GLU A 334 -12.12 10.73 -7.83
CA GLU A 334 -12.92 11.95 -7.63
C GLU A 334 -14.15 12.04 -8.54
N THR A 335 -14.09 11.39 -9.71
CA THR A 335 -15.15 11.38 -10.73
C THR A 335 -16.28 10.39 -10.44
N LEU A 336 -16.02 9.34 -9.66
CA LEU A 336 -16.99 8.30 -9.33
C LEU A 336 -17.82 8.67 -8.10
N THR A 337 -19.07 8.25 -8.09
CA THR A 337 -19.97 8.39 -6.92
C THR A 337 -19.64 7.39 -5.82
N GLY A 338 -20.09 7.64 -4.59
CA GLY A 338 -19.90 6.69 -3.48
C GLY A 338 -20.53 5.32 -3.78
N ARG A 339 -21.69 5.30 -4.44
CA ARG A 339 -22.35 4.07 -4.90
C ARG A 339 -21.52 3.32 -5.95
N GLU A 340 -20.97 4.03 -6.94
CA GLU A 340 -20.13 3.40 -7.98
C GLU A 340 -18.85 2.81 -7.41
N HIS A 341 -18.23 3.45 -6.42
CA HIS A 341 -17.07 2.89 -5.73
C HIS A 341 -17.39 1.55 -5.08
N LEU A 342 -18.49 1.47 -4.32
CA LEU A 342 -18.88 0.24 -3.65
C LEU A 342 -19.34 -0.83 -4.65
N LEU A 343 -20.00 -0.45 -5.74
CA LEU A 343 -20.31 -1.38 -6.83
C LEU A 343 -19.03 -1.95 -7.45
N PHE A 344 -18.02 -1.10 -7.68
CA PHE A 344 -16.73 -1.51 -8.23
C PHE A 344 -16.00 -2.48 -7.30
N TYR A 345 -15.75 -2.09 -6.05
CA TYR A 345 -15.04 -2.93 -5.08
C TYR A 345 -15.83 -4.18 -4.70
N GLY A 346 -17.16 -4.12 -4.63
CA GLY A 346 -18.00 -5.29 -4.41
C GLY A 346 -17.88 -6.32 -5.54
N ARG A 347 -17.78 -5.88 -6.81
CA ARG A 347 -17.54 -6.79 -7.95
C ARG A 347 -16.16 -7.43 -7.89
N LEU A 348 -15.14 -6.69 -7.46
CA LEU A 348 -13.79 -7.26 -7.24
C LEU A 348 -13.80 -8.35 -6.15
N LYS A 349 -14.70 -8.23 -5.18
CA LYS A 349 -14.97 -9.24 -4.15
C LYS A 349 -15.95 -10.34 -4.58
N ASN A 350 -16.12 -10.55 -5.89
CA ASN A 350 -17.00 -11.56 -6.48
C ASN A 350 -18.50 -11.43 -6.14
N LEU A 351 -18.97 -10.28 -5.65
CA LEU A 351 -20.41 -10.05 -5.46
C LEU A 351 -21.10 -9.73 -6.79
N LYS A 352 -22.26 -10.36 -7.03
CA LYS A 352 -23.01 -10.22 -8.29
C LYS A 352 -24.51 -9.98 -8.05
N GLY A 353 -25.18 -9.43 -9.07
CA GLY A 353 -26.64 -9.30 -9.13
C GLY A 353 -27.26 -8.56 -7.93
N ALA A 354 -28.31 -9.16 -7.36
CA ALA A 354 -29.03 -8.60 -6.22
C ALA A 354 -28.18 -8.54 -4.93
N ASN A 355 -27.30 -9.51 -4.73
CA ASN A 355 -26.43 -9.55 -3.53
C ASN A 355 -25.46 -8.37 -3.50
N LEU A 356 -24.91 -7.99 -4.67
CA LEU A 356 -24.07 -6.80 -4.79
C LEU A 356 -24.85 -5.54 -4.44
N LYS A 357 -26.06 -5.36 -5.02
CA LYS A 357 -26.87 -4.16 -4.75
C LYS A 357 -27.21 -4.03 -3.27
N ARG A 358 -27.62 -5.14 -2.64
CA ARG A 358 -27.92 -5.19 -1.21
C ARG A 358 -26.70 -4.82 -0.36
N ALA A 359 -25.56 -5.45 -0.62
CA ALA A 359 -24.32 -5.18 0.11
C ALA A 359 -23.86 -3.71 -0.04
N VAL A 360 -24.05 -3.10 -1.21
CA VAL A 360 -23.75 -1.68 -1.43
C VAL A 360 -24.66 -0.78 -0.61
N GLU A 361 -25.97 -1.06 -0.56
CA GLU A 361 -26.91 -0.27 0.21
C GLU A 361 -26.68 -0.41 1.72
N GLU A 362 -26.48 -1.64 2.20
CA GLU A 362 -26.12 -1.93 3.60
C GLU A 362 -24.81 -1.25 3.99
N SER A 363 -23.80 -1.28 3.11
CA SER A 363 -22.53 -0.58 3.35
C SER A 363 -22.74 0.92 3.46
N LEU A 364 -23.46 1.54 2.53
CA LEU A 364 -23.76 2.99 2.56
C LEU A 364 -24.55 3.40 3.81
N GLN A 365 -25.50 2.57 4.25
CA GLN A 365 -26.26 2.80 5.48
C GLN A 365 -25.36 2.67 6.71
N SER A 366 -24.49 1.66 6.75
CA SER A 366 -23.57 1.44 7.87
C SER A 366 -22.69 2.64 8.13
N VAL A 367 -22.26 3.36 7.08
CA VAL A 367 -21.40 4.54 7.16
C VAL A 367 -22.13 5.87 7.08
N ASN A 368 -23.46 5.90 7.22
CA ASN A 368 -24.28 7.11 7.16
C ASN A 368 -24.09 7.94 5.87
N LEU A 369 -23.86 7.29 4.72
CA LEU A 369 -23.75 7.92 3.39
C LEU A 369 -24.95 7.63 2.47
N TYR A 370 -25.91 6.83 2.93
CA TYR A 370 -27.09 6.44 2.14
C TYR A 370 -28.09 7.59 1.93
N HIS A 371 -28.32 8.41 2.95
CA HIS A 371 -29.35 9.45 2.93
C HIS A 371 -28.89 10.78 2.30
N GLY A 372 -29.84 11.65 1.94
CA GLY A 372 -29.56 13.02 1.48
C GLY A 372 -28.90 13.12 0.11
N GLY A 373 -29.07 12.10 -0.74
CA GLY A 373 -28.45 12.03 -2.08
C GLY A 373 -26.93 11.98 -2.04
N VAL A 374 -26.33 11.65 -0.89
CA VAL A 374 -24.87 11.61 -0.74
C VAL A 374 -24.26 10.45 -1.52
N ALA A 375 -24.91 9.27 -1.50
CA ALA A 375 -24.47 8.08 -2.21
C ALA A 375 -24.20 8.31 -3.71
N ASP A 376 -25.04 9.15 -4.34
CA ASP A 376 -25.01 9.43 -5.78
C ASP A 376 -24.26 10.74 -6.10
N LYS A 377 -23.64 11.39 -5.10
CA LYS A 377 -22.68 12.49 -5.31
C LYS A 377 -21.30 11.92 -5.60
N GLN A 378 -20.59 12.58 -6.51
CA GLN A 378 -19.19 12.28 -6.83
C GLN A 378 -18.31 12.44 -5.59
N ALA A 379 -17.39 11.50 -5.38
CA ALA A 379 -16.49 11.47 -4.24
C ALA A 379 -15.56 12.71 -4.19
N GLY A 380 -15.30 13.37 -5.32
CA GLY A 380 -14.59 14.66 -5.36
C GLY A 380 -15.29 15.77 -4.56
N LYS A 381 -16.63 15.70 -4.42
CA LYS A 381 -17.44 16.67 -3.66
C LYS A 381 -17.65 16.28 -2.19
N TYR A 382 -17.07 15.17 -1.74
CA TYR A 382 -17.18 14.73 -0.35
C TYR A 382 -16.25 15.53 0.55
N SER A 383 -16.70 15.81 1.79
CA SER A 383 -15.80 16.29 2.84
C SER A 383 -14.76 15.22 3.21
N GLY A 384 -13.67 15.60 3.88
CA GLY A 384 -12.65 14.64 4.34
C GLY A 384 -13.25 13.49 5.16
N GLY A 385 -14.17 13.80 6.08
CA GLY A 385 -14.86 12.76 6.86
C GLY A 385 -15.76 11.84 6.03
N MET A 386 -16.42 12.36 5.00
CA MET A 386 -17.22 11.54 4.08
C MET A 386 -16.33 10.62 3.22
N LYS A 387 -15.19 11.12 2.73
CA LYS A 387 -14.19 10.32 2.01
C LYS A 387 -13.66 9.19 2.89
N ARG A 388 -13.35 9.50 4.15
CA ARG A 388 -12.86 8.51 5.10
C ARG A 388 -13.89 7.43 5.42
N ARG A 389 -15.15 7.82 5.63
CA ARG A 389 -16.26 6.87 5.81
C ARG A 389 -16.48 5.98 4.59
N LEU A 390 -16.34 6.52 3.37
CA LEU A 390 -16.40 5.72 2.15
C LEU A 390 -15.22 4.74 2.05
N SER A 391 -14.01 5.16 2.44
CA SER A 391 -12.82 4.29 2.51
C SER A 391 -13.01 3.11 3.47
N VAL A 392 -13.61 3.35 4.64
CA VAL A 392 -14.00 2.28 5.57
C VAL A 392 -15.10 1.39 4.99
N ALA A 393 -16.10 1.94 4.29
CA ALA A 393 -17.12 1.11 3.64
C ALA A 393 -16.49 0.18 2.58
N ILE A 394 -15.51 0.68 1.82
CA ILE A 394 -14.75 -0.11 0.83
C ILE A 394 -13.94 -1.22 1.50
N SER A 395 -13.38 -0.98 2.69
CA SER A 395 -12.62 -2.02 3.40
C SER A 395 -13.53 -3.12 3.97
N LEU A 396 -14.81 -2.83 4.22
CA LEU A 396 -15.79 -3.75 4.81
C LEU A 396 -16.66 -4.50 3.79
N ILE A 397 -16.70 -4.06 2.53
CA ILE A 397 -17.52 -4.70 1.50
C ILE A 397 -16.98 -6.10 1.13
N GLY A 398 -17.88 -7.06 0.91
CA GLY A 398 -17.51 -8.43 0.54
C GLY A 398 -17.26 -9.37 1.73
N ASP A 399 -17.72 -9.01 2.92
CA ASP A 399 -17.56 -9.80 4.16
C ASP A 399 -16.13 -10.28 4.44
N PRO A 400 -15.16 -9.35 4.55
CA PRO A 400 -13.78 -9.72 4.85
C PRO A 400 -13.67 -10.33 6.26
N LYS A 401 -12.86 -11.39 6.41
CA LYS A 401 -12.62 -12.04 7.71
C LYS A 401 -11.57 -11.31 8.53
N VAL A 402 -10.62 -10.66 7.87
CA VAL A 402 -9.60 -9.82 8.49
C VAL A 402 -9.60 -8.45 7.84
N VAL A 403 -9.62 -7.39 8.65
CA VAL A 403 -9.61 -6.01 8.19
C VAL A 403 -8.43 -5.26 8.80
N TYR A 404 -7.61 -4.64 7.95
CA TYR A 404 -6.50 -3.78 8.36
C TYR A 404 -6.89 -2.32 8.18
N MET A 405 -6.76 -1.51 9.22
CA MET A 405 -7.04 -0.08 9.19
C MET A 405 -5.80 0.69 9.63
N ASP A 406 -5.22 1.46 8.71
CA ASP A 406 -4.08 2.32 9.01
C ASP A 406 -4.56 3.73 9.35
N GLU A 407 -4.57 4.07 10.64
CA GLU A 407 -4.97 5.39 11.16
C GLU A 407 -6.32 5.91 10.62
N PRO A 408 -7.46 5.23 10.88
CA PRO A 408 -8.76 5.54 10.28
C PRO A 408 -9.40 6.83 10.78
N SER A 409 -9.10 7.28 12.00
CA SER A 409 -9.70 8.50 12.57
C SER A 409 -8.87 9.78 12.40
N THR A 410 -7.65 9.69 11.87
CA THR A 410 -6.74 10.84 11.76
C THR A 410 -7.32 11.94 10.88
N GLY A 411 -7.33 13.17 11.40
CA GLY A 411 -7.81 14.36 10.67
C GLY A 411 -9.33 14.49 10.56
N LEU A 412 -10.09 13.68 11.30
CA LEU A 412 -11.55 13.78 11.38
C LEU A 412 -12.01 14.74 12.48
N ASP A 413 -13.14 15.42 12.25
CA ASP A 413 -13.85 16.13 13.30
C ASP A 413 -14.42 15.16 14.34
N PRO A 414 -14.66 15.59 15.60
CA PRO A 414 -15.13 14.70 16.67
C PRO A 414 -16.42 13.94 16.35
N ALA A 415 -17.36 14.56 15.63
CA ALA A 415 -18.63 13.92 15.27
C ALA A 415 -18.42 12.82 14.21
N SER A 416 -17.64 13.09 13.17
CA SER A 416 -17.26 12.11 12.15
C SER A 416 -16.45 10.96 12.75
N ARG A 417 -15.54 11.25 13.69
CA ARG A 417 -14.76 10.24 14.43
C ARG A 417 -15.66 9.29 15.21
N ASN A 418 -16.59 9.82 16.00
CA ASN A 418 -17.54 9.00 16.76
C ASN A 418 -18.45 8.17 15.83
N SER A 419 -18.88 8.75 14.71
CA SER A 419 -19.64 8.00 13.70
C SER A 419 -18.83 6.83 13.15
N LEU A 420 -17.56 7.05 12.82
CA LEU A 420 -16.65 6.02 12.29
C LEU A 420 -16.40 4.92 13.32
N TRP A 421 -16.17 5.29 14.59
CA TRP A 421 -16.00 4.33 15.68
C TRP A 421 -17.20 3.38 15.83
N ASN A 422 -18.42 3.93 15.73
CA ASN A 422 -19.63 3.12 15.77
C ASN A 422 -19.73 2.10 14.62
N VAL A 423 -19.19 2.44 13.43
CA VAL A 423 -19.11 1.50 12.30
C VAL A 423 -18.13 0.39 12.61
N VAL A 424 -16.91 0.74 13.02
CA VAL A 424 -15.85 -0.24 13.33
C VAL A 424 -16.28 -1.19 14.45
N LYS A 425 -16.93 -0.66 15.48
CA LYS A 425 -17.44 -1.45 16.61
C LYS A 425 -18.50 -2.48 16.18
N ARG A 426 -19.38 -2.14 15.23
CA ARG A 426 -20.32 -3.09 14.64
C ARG A 426 -19.62 -4.10 13.75
N ALA A 427 -18.70 -3.63 12.90
CA ALA A 427 -17.97 -4.48 11.97
C ALA A 427 -17.12 -5.56 12.66
N LYS A 428 -16.63 -5.26 13.87
CA LYS A 428 -15.82 -6.14 14.72
C LYS A 428 -16.51 -7.44 15.10
N GLN A 429 -17.83 -7.48 15.27
CA GLN A 429 -18.53 -8.65 15.84
C GLN A 429 -18.23 -9.97 15.11
N ASP A 430 -18.09 -9.92 13.79
CA ASP A 430 -17.88 -11.10 12.95
C ASP A 430 -16.48 -11.15 12.30
N ARG A 431 -15.56 -10.25 12.67
CA ARG A 431 -14.31 -10.01 11.93
C ARG A 431 -13.15 -9.73 12.87
N ALA A 432 -11.96 -10.14 12.47
CA ALA A 432 -10.73 -9.70 13.12
C ALA A 432 -10.31 -8.35 12.55
N ILE A 433 -10.10 -7.35 13.40
CA ILE A 433 -9.68 -6.01 12.96
C ILE A 433 -8.32 -5.69 13.56
N ILE A 434 -7.38 -5.26 12.72
CA ILE A 434 -6.13 -4.65 13.15
C ILE A 434 -6.19 -3.17 12.86
N LEU A 435 -6.02 -2.38 13.90
CA LEU A 435 -6.10 -0.94 13.87
C LEU A 435 -4.75 -0.36 14.30
N THR A 436 -4.11 0.46 13.47
CA THR A 436 -3.02 1.32 13.96
C THR A 436 -3.59 2.68 14.31
N THR A 437 -3.20 3.19 15.48
CA THR A 437 -3.61 4.53 15.89
C THR A 437 -2.55 5.17 16.75
N HIS A 438 -2.55 6.50 16.78
CA HIS A 438 -1.82 7.31 17.74
C HIS A 438 -2.76 7.97 18.75
N SER A 439 -4.07 7.74 18.66
CA SER A 439 -5.07 8.25 19.59
C SER A 439 -5.39 7.19 20.66
N MET A 440 -5.07 7.52 21.91
CA MET A 440 -5.35 6.64 23.05
C MET A 440 -6.85 6.50 23.30
N GLU A 441 -7.62 7.57 23.07
CA GLU A 441 -9.08 7.54 23.12
C GLU A 441 -9.67 6.53 22.11
N GLU A 442 -9.16 6.52 20.87
CA GLU A 442 -9.61 5.57 19.84
C GLU A 442 -9.30 4.13 20.24
N ALA A 443 -8.07 3.89 20.69
CA ALA A 443 -7.62 2.59 21.15
C ALA A 443 -8.48 2.07 22.31
N GLU A 444 -8.77 2.90 23.31
CA GLU A 444 -9.60 2.52 24.45
C GLU A 444 -11.07 2.29 24.07
N HIS A 445 -11.59 3.03 23.09
CA HIS A 445 -12.99 2.88 22.67
C HIS A 445 -13.25 1.67 21.76
N LEU A 446 -12.31 1.35 20.87
CA LEU A 446 -12.50 0.35 19.82
C LEU A 446 -11.87 -1.02 20.09
N CYS A 447 -10.71 -1.04 20.74
CA CYS A 447 -9.87 -2.23 20.79
C CYS A 447 -10.16 -3.06 22.04
N ASP A 448 -10.21 -4.38 21.87
CA ASP A 448 -10.31 -5.32 22.98
C ASP A 448 -8.93 -5.60 23.57
N ARG A 449 -7.92 -5.70 22.70
CA ARG A 449 -6.51 -5.87 23.04
C ARG A 449 -5.68 -4.79 22.37
N LEU A 450 -4.67 -4.32 23.09
CA LEU A 450 -3.76 -3.29 22.66
C LEU A 450 -2.32 -3.77 22.75
N GLY A 451 -1.52 -3.36 21.78
CA GLY A 451 -0.09 -3.58 21.74
C GLY A 451 0.66 -2.26 21.61
N ILE A 452 1.58 -1.98 22.53
CA ILE A 452 2.45 -0.79 22.43
C ILE A 452 3.71 -1.19 21.66
N PHE A 453 3.89 -0.57 20.50
CA PHE A 453 4.92 -0.85 19.53
C PHE A 453 5.95 0.28 19.53
N VAL A 454 7.21 -0.04 19.82
CA VAL A 454 8.32 0.93 19.91
C VAL A 454 9.55 0.33 19.22
N ASP A 455 10.15 1.13 18.33
CA ASP A 455 11.36 0.80 17.59
C ASP A 455 11.37 -0.60 16.96
N GLY A 456 10.27 -0.95 16.28
CA GLY A 456 10.10 -2.20 15.57
C GLY A 456 9.75 -3.41 16.44
N SER A 457 9.54 -3.23 17.74
CA SER A 457 9.21 -4.32 18.67
C SER A 457 7.98 -4.02 19.50
N LEU A 458 7.20 -5.06 19.77
CA LEU A 458 6.10 -5.00 20.73
C LEU A 458 6.70 -4.95 22.14
N GLN A 459 6.26 -3.99 22.95
CA GLN A 459 6.77 -3.76 24.30
C GLN A 459 5.83 -4.29 25.39
N CYS A 460 4.52 -4.22 25.14
CA CYS A 460 3.51 -4.82 25.99
C CYS A 460 2.26 -5.15 25.18
N LEU A 461 1.46 -6.07 25.70
CA LEU A 461 0.25 -6.61 25.11
C LEU A 461 -0.78 -6.86 26.22
N GLY A 462 -2.01 -6.40 26.02
CA GLY A 462 -3.10 -6.64 26.98
C GLY A 462 -4.33 -5.81 26.68
N ASN A 463 -5.40 -6.00 27.43
CA ASN A 463 -6.55 -5.12 27.32
C ASN A 463 -6.25 -3.74 27.96
N PRO A 464 -6.98 -2.66 27.58
CA PRO A 464 -6.69 -1.31 28.10
C PRO A 464 -6.70 -1.24 29.63
N LYS A 465 -7.57 -2.01 30.30
CA LYS A 465 -7.67 -2.04 31.77
C LYS A 465 -6.49 -2.75 32.43
N GLU A 466 -6.04 -3.86 31.85
CA GLU A 466 -4.86 -4.62 32.28
C GLU A 466 -3.60 -3.81 32.12
N LEU A 467 -3.44 -3.09 31.00
CA LEU A 467 -2.30 -2.21 30.78
C LEU A 467 -2.29 -1.05 31.78
N LYS A 468 -3.45 -0.44 32.06
CA LYS A 468 -3.60 0.56 33.13
C LYS A 468 -3.32 -0.04 34.52
N ALA A 469 -3.76 -1.25 34.82
CA ALA A 469 -3.48 -1.87 36.11
C ALA A 469 -1.99 -2.24 36.29
N ARG A 470 -1.36 -2.77 35.23
CA ARG A 470 0.02 -3.26 35.25
C ARG A 470 1.05 -2.13 35.23
N TYR A 471 0.83 -1.11 34.41
CA TYR A 471 1.76 0.00 34.23
C TYR A 471 1.32 1.31 34.91
N GLY A 472 0.01 1.46 35.16
CA GLY A 472 -0.66 2.61 35.79
C GLY A 472 -0.99 2.40 37.28
N GLY A 473 0.05 2.01 38.03
CA GLY A 473 0.00 1.84 39.48
C GLY A 473 0.08 3.16 40.27
N SER A 474 -0.24 4.29 39.66
CA SER A 474 -0.07 5.61 40.25
C SER A 474 -1.34 6.46 40.10
N TYR A 475 -1.61 7.35 41.05
CA TYR A 475 -2.51 8.48 40.88
C TYR A 475 -1.70 9.69 40.41
N VAL A 476 -2.33 10.55 39.60
CA VAL A 476 -1.75 11.83 39.22
C VAL A 476 -2.48 12.93 40.00
N LEU A 477 -1.80 13.49 40.99
CA LEU A 477 -2.29 14.65 41.73
C LEU A 477 -1.84 15.92 41.01
N THR A 478 -2.79 16.72 40.54
CA THR A 478 -2.55 18.05 40.00
C THR A 478 -2.99 19.09 41.03
N MET A 479 -2.13 20.05 41.34
CA MET A 479 -2.48 21.16 42.23
C MET A 479 -1.96 22.48 41.68
N THR A 480 -2.79 23.50 41.69
CA THR A 480 -2.49 24.86 41.22
C THR A 480 -2.58 25.83 42.40
N THR A 481 -1.46 26.44 42.74
CA THR A 481 -1.29 27.43 43.81
C THR A 481 -0.60 28.67 43.24
N SER A 482 -0.41 29.72 44.05
CA SER A 482 0.57 30.76 43.72
C SER A 482 1.99 30.17 43.75
N SER A 483 2.90 30.74 42.96
CA SER A 483 4.31 30.29 42.85
C SER A 483 5.05 30.31 44.18
N ASP A 484 4.62 31.15 45.12
CA ASP A 484 5.30 31.34 46.40
C ASP A 484 5.14 30.13 47.34
N HIS A 485 4.13 29.27 47.10
CA HIS A 485 3.85 28.09 47.92
C HIS A 485 4.32 26.78 47.28
N ASP A 486 5.12 26.85 46.21
CA ASP A 486 5.57 25.66 45.46
C ASP A 486 6.31 24.63 46.33
N ALA A 487 7.14 25.09 47.27
CA ALA A 487 7.89 24.22 48.19
C ALA A 487 7.00 23.60 49.27
N GLU A 488 5.96 24.31 49.71
CA GLU A 488 5.00 23.80 50.69
C GLU A 488 4.18 22.65 50.11
N VAL A 489 3.74 22.79 48.85
CA VAL A 489 3.08 21.72 48.11
C VAL A 489 3.97 20.48 47.99
N GLU A 490 5.22 20.66 47.58
CA GLU A 490 6.15 19.56 47.40
C GLU A 490 6.41 18.82 48.72
N SER A 491 6.59 19.55 49.83
CA SER A 491 6.73 18.95 51.15
C SER A 491 5.47 18.19 51.60
N MET A 492 4.28 18.70 51.28
CA MET A 492 3.01 18.01 51.56
C MET A 492 2.93 16.68 50.81
N VAL A 493 3.28 16.68 49.52
CA VAL A 493 3.19 15.49 48.68
C VAL A 493 4.22 14.44 49.10
N LEU A 494 5.44 14.85 49.44
CA LEU A 494 6.47 13.94 49.96
C LEU A 494 6.11 13.35 51.33
N ASN A 495 5.36 14.09 52.14
CA ASN A 495 4.80 13.56 53.40
C ASN A 495 3.66 12.56 53.17
N LEU A 496 2.91 12.70 52.07
CA LEU A 496 1.84 11.75 51.68
C LEU A 496 2.41 10.45 51.11
N SER A 497 3.43 10.56 50.25
CA SER A 497 4.16 9.42 49.71
C SER A 497 5.63 9.81 49.50
N PRO A 498 6.57 9.11 50.16
CA PRO A 498 8.01 9.34 49.98
C PRO A 498 8.46 9.08 48.53
N ASN A 499 7.77 8.18 47.83
CA ASN A 499 8.06 7.80 46.45
C ASN A 499 7.31 8.64 45.41
N ALA A 500 6.73 9.76 45.82
CA ALA A 500 6.07 10.69 44.90
C ALA A 500 7.07 11.30 43.91
N CYS A 501 6.77 11.22 42.61
CA CYS A 501 7.61 11.80 41.56
C CYS A 501 6.95 13.04 40.95
N LYS A 502 7.67 14.16 40.92
CA LYS A 502 7.20 15.38 40.26
C LYS A 502 7.29 15.22 38.73
N ILE A 503 6.16 15.27 38.04
CA ILE A 503 6.08 15.08 36.58
C ILE A 503 6.23 16.42 35.85
N TYR A 504 5.65 17.48 36.41
CA TYR A 504 5.48 18.76 35.73
C TYR A 504 5.35 19.91 36.73
N HIS A 505 5.92 21.06 36.37
CA HIS A 505 5.83 22.32 37.11
C HIS A 505 5.82 23.49 36.12
N ILE A 506 4.70 24.23 36.02
CA ILE A 506 4.60 25.48 35.26
C ILE A 506 3.64 26.44 35.96
N SER A 507 4.08 27.68 36.20
CA SER A 507 3.26 28.80 36.70
C SER A 507 2.40 28.46 37.93
N GLY A 508 3.00 27.84 38.95
CA GLY A 508 2.31 27.44 40.17
C GLY A 508 1.40 26.20 40.05
N THR A 509 1.33 25.57 38.87
CA THR A 509 0.68 24.27 38.68
C THR A 509 1.71 23.15 38.75
N GLN A 510 1.52 22.23 39.70
CA GLN A 510 2.39 21.09 39.95
C GLN A 510 1.62 19.79 39.72
N LYS A 511 2.25 18.82 39.05
CA LYS A 511 1.74 17.45 38.90
C LYS A 511 2.67 16.43 39.54
N PHE A 512 2.10 15.55 40.34
CA PHE A 512 2.81 14.50 41.05
C PHE A 512 2.25 13.13 40.71
N GLU A 513 3.13 12.18 40.43
CA GLU A 513 2.83 10.76 40.34
C GLU A 513 2.93 10.14 41.75
N LEU A 514 1.84 9.55 42.21
CA LEU A 514 1.64 9.05 43.55
C LEU A 514 1.38 7.53 43.50
N PRO A 515 2.24 6.65 44.04
CA PRO A 515 2.00 5.22 43.98
C PRO A 515 0.71 4.80 44.72
N LYS A 516 -0.19 4.10 44.04
CA LYS A 516 -1.50 3.69 44.59
C LYS A 516 -1.40 2.78 45.81
N HIS A 517 -0.32 2.03 45.94
CA HIS A 517 -0.12 1.09 47.05
C HIS A 517 0.28 1.80 48.36
N GLU A 518 0.73 3.05 48.30
CA GLU A 518 1.17 3.82 49.47
C GLU A 518 0.08 4.77 49.99
N ILE A 519 -0.99 5.01 49.22
CA ILE A 519 -1.87 6.16 49.46
C ILE A 519 -3.35 5.77 49.32
N SER A 520 -4.14 6.10 50.35
CA SER A 520 -5.59 6.11 50.24
C SER A 520 -6.09 7.43 49.67
N ILE A 521 -7.13 7.39 48.84
CA ILE A 521 -7.78 8.61 48.33
C ILE A 521 -8.21 9.52 49.49
N ALA A 522 -8.64 8.96 50.63
CA ALA A 522 -9.03 9.73 51.80
C ALA A 522 -7.88 10.60 52.36
N ASP A 523 -6.66 10.06 52.38
CA ASP A 523 -5.46 10.75 52.90
C ASP A 523 -5.11 11.96 52.02
N VAL A 524 -5.21 11.80 50.70
CA VAL A 524 -5.00 12.89 49.73
C VAL A 524 -6.01 14.02 49.95
N PHE A 525 -7.30 13.67 50.09
CA PHE A 525 -8.34 14.67 50.35
C PHE A 525 -8.10 15.40 51.67
N GLN A 526 -7.70 14.69 52.72
CA GLN A 526 -7.43 15.29 54.03
C GLN A 526 -6.20 16.20 53.99
N ALA A 527 -5.13 15.79 53.30
CA ALA A 527 -3.96 16.62 53.10
C ALA A 527 -4.31 17.90 52.34
N VAL A 528 -5.02 17.82 51.21
CA VAL A 528 -5.43 19.00 50.45
C VAL A 528 -6.32 19.93 51.28
N GLN A 529 -7.22 19.38 52.09
CA GLN A 529 -8.07 20.17 53.00
C GLN A 529 -7.24 20.92 54.05
N ASN A 530 -6.17 20.32 54.55
CA ASN A 530 -5.23 20.98 55.45
C ASN A 530 -4.39 22.05 54.73
N ALA A 531 -3.98 21.82 53.48
CA ALA A 531 -3.30 22.81 52.64
C ALA A 531 -4.17 24.05 52.43
N LYS A 532 -5.44 23.86 52.09
CA LYS A 532 -6.42 24.96 51.90
C LYS A 532 -6.59 25.86 53.12
N ARG A 533 -6.28 25.37 54.33
CA ARG A 533 -6.29 26.18 55.56
C ARG A 533 -5.02 27.01 55.74
N ARG A 534 -3.92 26.63 55.10
CA ARG A 534 -2.60 27.28 55.24
C ARG A 534 -2.32 28.27 54.10
N PHE A 535 -2.71 27.92 52.87
CA PHE A 535 -2.49 28.74 51.68
C PHE A 535 -3.62 28.60 50.64
N SER A 536 -3.64 29.51 49.68
CA SER A 536 -4.67 29.56 48.62
C SER A 536 -4.42 28.50 47.55
N VAL A 537 -5.31 27.50 47.46
CA VAL A 537 -5.32 26.50 46.39
C VAL A 537 -6.38 26.92 45.35
N HIS A 538 -5.94 27.30 44.15
CA HIS A 538 -6.83 27.74 43.07
C HIS A 538 -7.59 26.57 42.44
N ALA A 539 -6.90 25.46 42.19
CA ALA A 539 -7.48 24.25 41.62
C ALA A 539 -6.69 23.03 42.09
N TRP A 540 -7.36 21.89 42.22
CA TRP A 540 -6.70 20.62 42.43
C TRP A 540 -7.55 19.49 41.85
N GLY A 541 -6.91 18.38 41.50
CA GLY A 541 -7.58 17.19 40.98
C GLY A 541 -6.71 15.96 41.16
N LEU A 542 -7.35 14.85 41.52
CA LEU A 542 -6.73 13.54 41.57
C LEU A 542 -7.30 12.71 40.41
N ALA A 543 -6.44 12.32 39.48
CA ALA A 543 -6.82 11.49 38.34
C ALA A 543 -6.14 10.12 38.42
N ASP A 544 -6.80 9.10 37.89
CA ASP A 544 -6.12 7.84 37.62
C ASP A 544 -5.19 8.02 36.40
N THR A 545 -4.10 7.25 36.36
CA THR A 545 -3.23 7.13 35.19
C THR A 545 -4.03 6.80 33.94
N THR A 546 -3.81 7.62 32.91
CA THR A 546 -4.40 7.43 31.60
C THR A 546 -3.60 6.41 30.79
N LEU A 547 -4.19 5.94 29.69
CA LEU A 547 -3.46 5.10 28.74
C LEU A 547 -2.30 5.88 28.07
N GLU A 548 -2.42 7.21 27.99
CA GLU A 548 -1.35 8.09 27.52
C GLU A 548 -0.14 8.05 28.46
N ASP A 549 -0.38 8.10 29.77
CA ASP A 549 0.68 8.01 30.78
C ASP A 549 1.40 6.66 30.71
N VAL A 550 0.64 5.56 30.59
CA VAL A 550 1.18 4.21 30.38
C VAL A 550 2.03 4.16 29.13
N PHE A 551 1.56 4.73 28.03
CA PHE A 551 2.28 4.79 26.77
C PHE A 551 3.61 5.54 26.90
N ILE A 552 3.62 6.71 27.54
CA ILE A 552 4.84 7.50 27.75
C ILE A 552 5.84 6.71 28.59
N LYS A 553 5.36 6.05 29.65
CA LYS A 553 6.20 5.24 30.55
C LYS A 553 6.86 4.06 29.81
N VAL A 554 6.07 3.30 29.05
CA VAL A 554 6.57 2.16 28.26
C VAL A 554 7.50 2.64 27.14
N ALA A 555 7.17 3.72 26.45
CA ALA A 555 8.00 4.28 25.38
C ALA A 555 9.35 4.79 25.90
N ARG A 556 9.37 5.49 27.05
CA ARG A 556 10.61 5.95 27.70
C ARG A 556 11.46 4.78 28.19
N GLY A 557 10.84 3.77 28.83
CA GLY A 557 11.54 2.57 29.29
C GLY A 557 12.16 1.77 28.13
N ALA A 558 11.46 1.70 27.00
CA ALA A 558 12.02 1.09 25.78
C ALA A 558 13.20 1.90 25.23
N GLN A 559 13.10 3.23 25.16
CA GLN A 559 14.20 4.08 24.67
C GLN A 559 15.45 4.04 25.56
N SER A 560 15.28 4.04 26.89
CA SER A 560 16.41 3.94 27.82
C SER A 560 17.13 2.59 27.69
N SER A 561 16.40 1.49 27.52
CA SER A 561 16.99 0.17 27.27
C SER A 561 17.82 0.11 25.99
N ILE A 562 17.42 0.85 24.94
CA ILE A 562 18.13 0.91 23.66
C ILE A 562 19.38 1.79 23.75
N SER A 563 19.35 2.88 24.53
CA SER A 563 20.53 3.73 24.71
C SER A 563 21.66 3.08 25.52
N LEU A 564 21.35 2.01 26.27
CA LEU A 564 22.28 1.23 27.07
C LEU A 564 22.82 -0.02 26.35
N SER A 565 22.30 -0.33 25.16
CA SER A 565 22.70 -1.44 24.28
C SER A 565 23.45 -0.94 23.06
#